data_AF-A0A836PSY3-F1
#
_entry.id   AF-A0A836PSY3-F1
#
_cell.length_a   1.000
_cell.length_b   1.000
_cell.length_c   1.000
_cell.angle_alpha   90.00
_cell.angle_beta   90.00
_cell.angle_gamma   90.00
#
_symmetry.space_group_name_H-M   'P 1'
#
loop_
_entity.id
_entity.type
_entity.pdbx_description
1 polymer ?
#
loop_
_entity_poly.entity_id
_entity_poly.type
_entity_poly.pdbx_seq_one_letter_code
_entity_poly.pdbx_strand_id
1 'polypeptide(L)' 'MSSQTAENLDPDYKVADISLAEWGHKETRIAETEMPGLMSIREEYGKEQPLKGARIA' A
#
# COMPACT_ATOMS: atom_id res chain seq x y z
N MET A 1 -18.67 -0.44 -21.22
CA MET A 1 -17.69 -1.02 -20.28
C MET A 1 -18.44 -1.33 -19.00
N SER A 2 -18.82 -2.60 -18.80
CA SER A 2 -19.60 -3.00 -17.63
C SER A 2 -18.69 -2.98 -16.39
N SER A 3 -18.99 -2.11 -15.43
CA SER A 3 -18.31 -2.11 -14.13
C SER A 3 -18.81 -3.32 -13.36
N GLN A 4 -18.04 -4.40 -13.35
CA GLN A 4 -18.24 -5.51 -12.42
C GLN A 4 -17.80 -5.04 -11.03
N THR A 5 -18.76 -4.90 -10.12
CA THR A 5 -18.51 -4.78 -8.68
C THR A 5 -17.70 -5.98 -8.21
N ALA A 6 -16.63 -5.72 -7.45
CA ALA A 6 -15.81 -6.76 -6.84
C ALA A 6 -16.61 -7.37 -5.68
N GLU A 7 -17.34 -8.45 -5.93
CA GLU A 7 -17.94 -9.27 -4.88
C GLU A 7 -16.88 -10.25 -4.36
N ASN A 8 -16.54 -10.13 -3.08
CA ASN A 8 -15.69 -11.06 -2.28
C ASN A 8 -14.56 -11.72 -3.08
N LEU A 9 -13.56 -10.93 -3.47
CA LEU A 9 -12.38 -11.44 -4.16
C LEU A 9 -11.50 -12.23 -3.18
N ASP A 10 -11.06 -13.43 -3.58
CA ASP A 10 -9.97 -14.16 -2.94
C ASP A 10 -8.95 -14.53 -4.02
N PRO A 11 -7.79 -13.86 -4.09
CA PRO A 11 -7.30 -12.83 -3.18
C PRO A 11 -8.04 -11.49 -3.34
N ASP A 12 -8.16 -10.72 -2.25
CA ASP A 12 -8.97 -9.49 -2.17
C ASP A 12 -8.31 -8.27 -2.86
N TYR A 13 -8.05 -8.39 -4.18
CA TYR A 13 -7.59 -7.30 -5.03
C TYR A 13 -7.95 -7.56 -6.50
N LYS A 14 -8.09 -6.49 -7.29
CA LYS A 14 -8.26 -6.54 -8.74
C LYS A 14 -7.24 -5.63 -9.41
N VAL A 15 -6.13 -6.21 -9.86
CA VAL A 15 -5.02 -5.49 -10.49
C VAL A 15 -4.82 -5.96 -11.94
N ALA A 16 -4.11 -5.18 -12.76
CA ALA A 16 -3.88 -5.53 -14.16
C ALA A 16 -2.97 -6.75 -14.34
N ASP A 17 -1.86 -6.81 -13.59
CA ASP A 17 -0.88 -7.90 -13.65
C ASP A 17 -0.12 -8.01 -12.32
N ILE A 18 -0.28 -9.13 -11.61
CA ILE A 18 0.38 -9.37 -10.32
C ILE A 18 1.88 -9.72 -10.47
N SER A 19 2.34 -10.12 -11.65
CA SER A 19 3.74 -10.47 -11.89
C SER A 19 4.69 -9.26 -11.76
N LEU A 20 4.15 -8.05 -11.84
CA LEU A 20 4.90 -6.79 -11.72
C LEU A 20 5.21 -6.40 -10.26
N ALA A 21 4.76 -7.17 -9.27
CA ALA A 21 4.91 -6.84 -7.85
C ALA A 21 6.38 -6.62 -7.43
N GLU A 22 7.32 -7.42 -7.93
CA GLU A 22 8.74 -7.27 -7.60
C GLU A 22 9.30 -5.92 -8.10
N TRP A 23 8.95 -5.53 -9.33
CA TRP A 23 9.36 -4.25 -9.88
C TRP A 23 8.71 -3.08 -9.14
N GLY A 24 7.41 -3.15 -8.87
CA GLY A 24 6.71 -2.13 -8.08
C GLY A 24 7.32 -1.94 -6.68
N HIS A 25 7.80 -3.01 -6.05
CA HIS A 25 8.51 -2.90 -4.77
C HIS A 25 9.88 -2.20 -4.91
N LYS A 26 10.59 -2.40 -6.03
CA LYS A 26 11.83 -1.66 -6.32
C LYS A 26 11.56 -0.16 -6.47
N GLU A 27 10.52 0.21 -7.22
CA GLU A 27 10.10 1.60 -7.40
C GLU A 27 9.67 2.24 -6.07
N THR A 28 8.91 1.51 -5.24
CA THR A 28 8.49 2.00 -3.91
C THR A 28 9.69 2.36 -3.05
N ARG A 29 10.74 1.52 -3.03
CA ARG A 29 11.96 1.82 -2.26
C ARG A 29 12.73 3.04 -2.79
N ILE A 30 12.70 3.28 -4.10
CA ILE A 30 13.27 4.50 -4.68
C ILE A 30 12.43 5.71 -4.25
N ALA A 31 11.11 5.61 -4.29
CA ALA A 31 10.23 6.68 -3.83
C ALA A 31 10.44 7.03 -2.34
N GLU A 32 10.70 6.04 -1.49
CA GLU A 32 10.99 6.28 -0.07
C GLU A 32 12.21 7.18 0.16
N THR A 33 13.25 7.10 -0.68
CA THR A 33 14.42 8.00 -0.57
C THR A 33 14.09 9.45 -0.92
N GLU A 34 13.08 9.66 -1.76
CA GLU A 34 12.58 10.98 -2.17
C GLU A 34 11.47 11.52 -1.24
N MET A 35 11.08 10.75 -0.21
CA MET A 35 9.99 11.12 0.72
C MET A 35 10.46 11.15 2.19
N PRO A 36 11.52 11.92 2.53
CA PRO A 36 12.13 11.88 3.87
C PRO A 36 11.15 12.22 5.00
N GLY A 37 10.24 13.17 4.78
CA GLY A 37 9.23 13.53 5.79
C GLY A 37 8.25 12.41 6.12
N LEU A 38 7.83 11.63 5.12
CA LEU A 38 6.94 10.48 5.35
C LEU A 38 7.68 9.38 6.13
N MET A 39 8.96 9.16 5.80
CA MET A 39 9.79 8.17 6.49
C MET A 39 10.04 8.57 7.94
N SER A 40 10.32 9.84 8.23
CA SER A 40 10.44 10.35 9.61
C SER A 40 9.18 10.10 10.44
N ILE A 41 8.00 10.36 9.89
CA ILE A 41 6.72 10.11 10.59
C ILE A 41 6.54 8.62 10.89
N ARG A 42 6.89 7.74 9.96
CA ARG A 42 6.83 6.28 10.16
C ARG A 42 7.78 5.84 11.29
N GLU A 43 8.98 6.39 11.35
CA GLU A 43 9.96 6.08 12.41
C GLU A 43 9.50 6.56 13.79
N GLU A 44 9.00 7.80 13.88
CA GLU A 44 8.55 8.42 15.13
C GLU A 44 7.36 7.66 15.74
N TYR A 45 6.32 7.40 14.96
CA TYR A 45 5.05 6.85 15.48
C TYR A 45 4.92 5.33 15.31
N GLY A 46 5.89 4.67 14.68
CA GLY A 46 5.83 3.23 14.38
C GLY A 46 5.63 2.35 15.62
N LYS A 47 6.22 2.72 16.76
CA LYS A 47 6.06 1.96 18.02
C LYS A 47 4.73 2.23 18.73
N GLU A 48 4.21 3.44 18.59
CA GLU A 48 2.98 3.88 19.27
C GLU A 48 1.74 3.26 18.64
N GLN A 49 1.83 2.84 17.37
CA GLN A 49 0.72 2.26 16.62
C GLN A 49 -0.57 3.12 16.69
N PRO A 50 -0.50 4.44 16.40
CA PRO A 50 -1.62 5.36 16.64
C PRO A 50 -2.86 5.05 15.79
N LEU A 51 -2.70 4.30 14.70
CA LEU A 51 -3.78 3.87 13.81
C LEU A 51 -4.31 2.47 14.13
N LYS A 52 -3.94 1.88 15.27
CA LYS A 52 -4.40 0.54 15.66
C LYS A 52 -5.94 0.51 15.76
N GLY A 53 -6.56 -0.32 14.93
CA GLY A 53 -8.02 -0.47 14.86
C GLY A 53 -8.72 0.52 13.92
N ALA A 54 -8.00 1.48 13.35
CA ALA A 54 -8.55 2.35 12.30
C ALA A 54 -8.79 1.54 11.01
N ARG A 55 -9.89 1.82 10.31
CA ARG A 55 -10.20 1.26 8.99
C ARG A 55 -10.20 2.40 7.97
N ILE A 56 -9.16 2.44 7.14
CA ILE A 56 -8.96 3.47 6.11
C ILE A 56 -9.36 2.83 4.77
N ALA A 57 -10.22 3.52 4.01
CA ALA A 57 -10.77 3.05 2.73
C ALA A 57 -9.93 3.49 1.55
#